data_AF-A0A963HKU1-F1
#
_entry.id   AF-A0A963HKU1-F1
#
_cell.length_a   1.000
_cell.length_b   1.000
_cell.length_c   1.000
_cell.angle_alpha   90.00
_cell.angle_beta   90.00
_cell.angle_gamma   90.00
#
_symmetry.space_group_name_H-M   'P 1'
#
loop_
_entity.id
_entity.type
_entity.pdbx_description
1 polymer ?
#
loop_
_entity_poly.entity_id
_entity_poly.type
_entity_poly.pdbx_seq_one_letter_code
_entity_poly.pdbx_strand_id
1 'polypeptide(L)'
;MKPLLEIRSQHRCFEGTQGFYQHDSAIIGLPMRFSVYQPPSTQRQLSPAVFFLAGLTCTEETFMIKAGAQRYAADYGLILVSM
;
A
#
# COMPACT_ATOMS: atom_id res chain seq x y z
N MET A 1 -3.10 17.62 -17.56
CA MET A 1 -3.67 16.28 -17.31
C MET A 1 -3.54 15.98 -15.83
N LYS A 2 -4.60 15.55 -15.14
CA LYS A 2 -4.48 15.02 -13.77
C LYS A 2 -3.65 13.72 -13.80
N PRO A 3 -2.76 13.48 -12.84
CA PRO A 3 -2.03 12.22 -12.76
C PRO A 3 -3.02 11.07 -12.53
N LEU A 4 -2.73 9.91 -13.11
CA LEU A 4 -3.54 8.69 -12.93
C LEU A 4 -3.61 8.27 -11.45
N LEU A 5 -2.56 8.57 -10.69
CA LEU A 5 -2.39 8.30 -9.26
C LEU A 5 -1.80 9.53 -8.57
N GLU A 6 -2.46 10.02 -7.54
CA GLU A 6 -1.97 11.06 -6.63
C GLU A 6 -1.24 10.41 -5.46
N ILE A 7 -0.02 10.88 -5.17
CA ILE A 7 0.75 10.44 -3.99
C ILE A 7 0.40 11.35 -2.82
N ARG A 8 -0.19 10.81 -1.76
CA ARG A 8 -0.55 11.56 -0.55
C ARG A 8 0.62 11.64 0.44
N SER A 9 1.32 10.53 0.64
CA SER A 9 2.51 10.46 1.49
C SER A 9 3.33 9.20 1.22
N GLN A 10 4.61 9.24 1.60
CA GLN A 10 5.53 8.10 1.53
C GLN A 10 6.50 8.11 2.71
N HIS A 11 6.80 6.91 3.22
CA HIS A 11 7.71 6.70 4.34
C HIS A 11 8.65 5.53 4.05
N ARG A 12 9.94 5.68 4.38
CA ARG A 12 10.86 4.53 4.43
C ARG A 12 10.50 3.66 5.62
N CYS A 13 10.40 2.35 5.41
CA CYS A 13 9.99 1.41 6.44
C CYS A 13 10.61 0.04 6.16
N PHE A 14 11.43 -0.47 7.09
CA PHE A 14 12.16 -1.75 6.95
C PHE A 14 12.83 -1.90 5.58
N GLU A 15 13.63 -0.91 5.19
CA GLU A 15 14.34 -0.81 3.89
C GLU A 15 13.45 -0.79 2.62
N GLY A 16 12.14 -0.96 2.78
CA GLY A 16 11.11 -0.75 1.78
C GLY A 16 10.49 0.64 1.85
N THR A 17 9.37 0.81 1.16
CA THR A 17 8.63 2.07 1.07
C THR A 17 7.15 1.82 1.34
N GLN A 18 6.61 2.46 2.37
CA GLN A 18 5.18 2.57 2.60
C GLN A 18 4.65 3.81 1.86
N GLY A 19 3.72 3.64 0.92
CA GLY A 19 3.05 4.73 0.23
C GLY A 19 1.56 4.77 0.48
N PHE A 20 1.00 5.97 0.40
CA PHE A 20 -0.44 6.25 0.46
C PHE A 20 -0.85 7.03 -0.78
N TYR A 21 -1.89 6.56 -1.46
CA TYR A 21 -2.25 7.00 -2.80
C TYR A 21 -3.74 7.31 -2.88
N GLN A 22 -4.10 8.13 -3.86
CA GLN A 22 -5.48 8.41 -4.23
C GLN A 22 -5.65 8.31 -5.76
N HIS A 23 -6.78 7.77 -6.21
CA HIS A 23 -7.15 7.78 -7.63
C HIS A 23 -8.66 7.97 -7.79
N ASP A 24 -9.09 8.52 -8.93
CA ASP A 24 -10.51 8.56 -9.28
C ASP A 24 -10.94 7.14 -9.74
N SER A 25 -11.87 6.51 -9.04
CA SER A 25 -12.33 5.15 -9.36
C SER A 25 -13.51 5.16 -10.33
N ALA A 26 -13.34 4.53 -11.50
CA ALA A 26 -14.41 4.39 -12.47
C ALA A 26 -15.55 3.46 -12.01
N ILE A 27 -15.26 2.52 -11.09
CA ILE A 27 -16.24 1.52 -10.63
C ILE A 27 -17.23 2.13 -9.64
N ILE A 28 -16.75 2.96 -8.71
CA ILE A 28 -17.61 3.59 -7.69
C ILE A 28 -17.90 5.07 -7.99
N GLY A 29 -17.27 5.65 -9.01
CA GLY A 29 -17.49 7.04 -9.44
C GLY A 29 -16.94 8.11 -8.50
N LEU A 30 -16.09 7.74 -7.54
CA LEU A 30 -15.57 8.63 -6.49
C LEU A 30 -14.05 8.44 -6.31
N PRO A 31 -13.35 9.44 -5.72
CA PRO A 31 -11.96 9.28 -5.32
C PRO A 31 -11.80 8.15 -4.29
N MET A 32 -10.89 7.23 -4.56
CA MET A 32 -10.51 6.12 -3.69
C MET A 32 -9.11 6.32 -3.15
N ARG A 33 -8.90 5.94 -1.89
CA ARG A 33 -7.59 5.92 -1.24
C ARG A 33 -7.19 4.49 -0.94
N PHE A 34 -5.89 4.23 -1.05
CA PHE A 34 -5.31 2.94 -0.74
C PHE A 34 -3.84 3.12 -0.36
N SER A 35 -3.27 2.12 0.28
CA SER A 35 -1.87 2.11 0.68
C SER A 35 -1.15 0.90 0.10
N VAL A 36 0.14 1.08 -0.20
CA VAL A 36 1.01 0.02 -0.71
C VAL A 36 2.32 0.03 0.06
N TYR A 37 2.67 -1.10 0.66
CA TYR A 37 4.03 -1.37 1.09
C TYR A 37 4.78 -2.07 -0.03
N GLN A 38 5.87 -1.47 -0.50
CA GLN A 38 6.83 -2.09 -1.41
C GLN A 38 8.03 -2.57 -0.59
N PRO A 39 8.36 -3.87 -0.60
CA PRO A 39 9.51 -4.40 0.13
C PRO A 39 10.83 -3.87 -0.48
N PRO A 40 11.96 -4.05 0.23
CA PRO A 40 13.27 -3.75 -0.33
C PRO A 40 13.45 -4.45 -1.68
N SER A 41 13.99 -3.74 -2.65
CA SER A 41 14.08 -4.24 -4.03
C SER A 41 15.03 -5.44 -4.11
N THR A 42 14.48 -6.64 -4.28
CA THR A 42 15.20 -7.75 -4.93
C THR A 42 15.20 -7.48 -6.42
N GLN A 43 16.34 -7.02 -6.95
CA GLN A 43 16.54 -6.72 -8.36
C GLN A 43 15.85 -7.77 -9.27
N ARG A 44 14.83 -7.33 -10.04
CA ARG A 44 14.25 -8.02 -11.21
C ARG A 44 13.30 -9.21 -10.98
N GLN A 45 12.65 -9.36 -9.83
CA GLN A 45 11.57 -10.35 -9.68
C GLN A 45 10.24 -9.71 -9.27
N LEU A 46 9.14 -10.21 -9.86
CA LEU A 46 7.78 -9.84 -9.45
C LEU A 46 7.54 -10.34 -8.02
N SER A 47 7.35 -9.42 -7.08
CA SER A 47 6.92 -9.77 -5.72
C SER A 47 5.43 -10.14 -5.69
N PRO A 48 5.03 -11.20 -4.97
CA PRO A 48 3.63 -11.48 -4.74
C PRO A 48 2.97 -10.35 -3.94
N ALA A 49 1.71 -10.07 -4.24
CA ALA A 49 0.92 -9.06 -3.54
C ALA A 49 -0.13 -9.71 -2.64
N VAL A 50 -0.23 -9.21 -1.41
CA VAL A 50 -1.27 -9.55 -0.44
C VAL A 50 -2.20 -8.36 -0.30
N PHE A 51 -3.48 -8.59 -0.57
CA PHE A 51 -4.54 -7.62 -0.33
C PHE A 51 -5.14 -7.84 1.05
N PHE A 52 -5.00 -6.85 1.92
CA PHE A 52 -5.65 -6.83 3.22
C PHE A 52 -6.91 -5.96 3.13
N LEU A 53 -8.07 -6.57 3.40
CA LEU A 53 -9.36 -5.89 3.43
C LEU A 53 -9.68 -5.53 4.87
N ALA A 54 -9.69 -4.23 5.18
CA ALA A 54 -9.88 -3.79 6.54
C ALA A 54 -11.34 -3.91 7.00
N GLY A 55 -11.54 -4.00 8.32
CA GLY A 55 -12.85 -4.14 8.94
C GLY A 55 -13.66 -2.84 9.00
N LEU A 56 -14.82 -2.90 9.65
CA LEU A 56 -15.69 -1.75 9.87
C LEU A 56 -14.91 -0.61 10.55
N THR A 57 -15.15 0.63 10.12
CA THR A 57 -14.52 1.88 10.60
C THR A 57 -13.04 2.07 10.23
N CYS A 58 -12.41 1.09 9.58
CA CYS A 58 -11.01 1.21 9.15
C CYS A 58 -10.86 2.03 7.87
N THR A 59 -9.62 2.41 7.61
CA THR A 59 -9.15 3.09 6.39
C THR A 59 -7.86 2.43 5.90
N GLU A 60 -7.31 2.91 4.78
CA GLU A 60 -6.05 2.43 4.18
C GLU A 60 -4.83 2.58 5.11
N GLU A 61 -4.94 3.41 6.14
CA GLU A 61 -3.90 3.69 7.13
C GLU A 61 -3.89 2.69 8.29
N THR A 62 -5.04 2.10 8.63
CA THR A 62 -5.21 1.39 9.90
C THR A 62 -4.31 0.15 9.98
N PHE A 63 -4.32 -0.69 8.95
CA PHE A 63 -3.49 -1.88 8.88
C PHE A 63 -2.00 -1.52 8.84
N MET A 64 -1.63 -0.56 7.98
CA MET A 64 -0.24 -0.17 7.79
C MET A 64 0.37 0.44 9.07
N ILE A 65 -0.41 1.15 9.88
CA ILE A 65 0.10 1.77 11.10
C ILE A 65 0.12 0.76 12.27
N LYS A 66 -0.90 -0.09 12.39
CA LYS A 66 -1.13 -0.85 13.64
C LYS A 66 -0.72 -2.32 13.58
N ALA A 67 -0.62 -2.93 12.40
CA ALA A 67 -0.37 -4.36 12.29
C ALA A 67 1.11 -4.75 12.40
N GLY A 68 2.04 -3.81 12.17
CA GLY A 68 3.48 -4.10 12.12
C GLY A 68 3.88 -5.08 11.00
N ALA A 69 3.04 -5.22 9.97
CA ALA A 69 3.20 -6.24 8.93
C ALA A 69 4.39 -5.96 7.98
N GLN A 70 4.83 -4.71 7.86
CA GLN A 70 5.90 -4.32 6.92
C GLN A 70 7.23 -5.02 7.21
N ARG A 71 7.54 -5.30 8.48
CA ARG A 71 8.75 -6.05 8.84
C ARG A 71 8.75 -7.43 8.19
N TYR A 72 7.65 -8.17 8.36
CA TYR A 72 7.51 -9.51 7.79
C TYR A 72 7.42 -9.46 6.26
N ALA A 73 6.73 -8.46 5.72
CA ALA A 73 6.65 -8.27 4.28
C ALA A 73 8.03 -7.98 3.66
N ALA A 74 8.92 -7.26 4.36
CA ALA A 74 10.31 -7.11 3.95
C ALA A 74 11.04 -8.46 3.93
N ASP A 75 10.94 -9.22 5.03
CA ASP A 75 11.62 -10.53 5.18
C ASP A 75 11.17 -11.56 4.11
N TYR A 76 9.90 -11.51 3.70
CA TYR A 76 9.31 -12.44 2.72
C TYR A 76 9.23 -11.88 1.29
N GLY A 77 9.64 -10.63 1.07
CA GLY A 77 9.55 -9.99 -0.25
C GLY A 77 8.10 -9.80 -0.75
N LEU A 78 7.15 -9.53 0.16
CA LEU A 78 5.74 -9.34 -0.14
C LEU A 78 5.38 -7.88 -0.35
N ILE A 79 4.57 -7.60 -1.37
CA ILE A 79 3.84 -6.33 -1.49
C ILE A 79 2.59 -6.43 -0.62
N LEU A 80 2.33 -5.43 0.21
CA LEU A 80 1.07 -5.31 0.94
C LEU A 80 0.22 -4.22 0.31
N VAL A 81 -1.05 -4.49 0.06
CA VAL A 81 -2.04 -3.50 -0.38
C VAL A 81 -3.17 -3.45 0.64
N SER A 82 -3.54 -2.26 1.11
CA SER A 82 -4.67 -2.06 2.03
C SER A 82 -5.59 -0.96 1.56
N MET A 83 -6.88 -1.18 1.79
CA MET A 83 -8.00 -0.27 1.49
C MET A 83 -9.08 -0.41 2.56
#